data_AF-A0A517S9C8-F1
#
_entry.id   AF-A0A517S9C8-F1
#
_cell.length_a   1.000
_cell.length_b   1.000
_cell.length_c   1.000
_cell.angle_alpha   90.00
_cell.angle_beta   90.00
_cell.angle_gamma   90.00
#
_symmetry.space_group_name_H-M   'P 1'
#
loop_
_entity.id
_entity.type
_entity.pdbx_description
1 polymer ?
#
loop_
_entity_poly.entity_id
_entity_poly.type
_entity_poly.pdbx_seq_one_letter_code
_entity_poly.pdbx_strand_id
1 'polypeptide(L)'
;MVSPNCPDCDAARDALHEPFCLKERCPFCGQQLPTCDCIFEVLSLSDDERQLVEEYEDDSVDPLKSICERWFAALEAKGRIPW
;
A
#
# COMPACT_ATOMS: atom_id res chain seq x y z
N MET A 1 -22.69 18.50 -4.17
CA MET A 1 -22.52 17.75 -2.92
C MET A 1 -21.27 16.92 -3.08
N VAL A 2 -20.28 17.03 -2.19
CA VAL A 2 -19.11 16.16 -2.22
C VAL A 2 -19.57 14.81 -1.67
N SER A 3 -19.45 13.74 -2.44
CA SER A 3 -19.74 12.39 -1.95
C SER A 3 -18.97 12.14 -0.65
N PRO A 4 -19.60 11.56 0.37
CA PRO A 4 -18.89 11.24 1.62
C PRO A 4 -17.84 10.14 1.42
N ASN A 5 -17.89 9.42 0.29
CA ASN A 5 -17.01 8.31 -0.06
C ASN A 5 -15.71 8.77 -0.71
N CYS A 6 -14.70 7.90 -0.69
CA CYS A 6 -13.44 8.13 -1.38
C CYS A 6 -13.68 8.31 -2.88
N PRO A 7 -13.18 9.38 -3.52
CA PRO A 7 -13.41 9.61 -4.95
C PRO A 7 -12.71 8.59 -5.86
N ASP A 8 -11.70 7.86 -5.36
CA ASP A 8 -10.89 6.95 -6.17
C ASP A 8 -11.31 5.49 -6.03
N CYS A 9 -11.81 5.08 -4.85
CA CYS A 9 -12.23 3.69 -4.60
C CYS A 9 -13.64 3.53 -4.01
N ASP A 10 -14.39 4.63 -3.87
CA ASP A 10 -15.75 4.67 -3.31
C ASP A 10 -15.91 4.12 -1.89
N ALA A 11 -14.79 3.95 -1.15
CA ALA A 11 -14.84 3.54 0.25
C ALA A 11 -15.67 4.53 1.08
N ALA A 12 -16.61 4.00 1.86
CA ALA A 12 -17.43 4.80 2.77
C ALA A 12 -16.58 5.44 3.88
N ARG A 13 -17.12 6.45 4.57
CA ARG A 13 -16.47 6.99 5.77
C ARG A 13 -16.28 5.90 6.81
N ASP A 14 -15.13 5.93 7.47
CA ASP A 14 -14.67 4.98 8.46
C ASP A 14 -14.45 3.55 7.92
N ALA A 15 -14.55 3.34 6.60
CA ALA A 15 -14.20 2.08 5.95
C ALA A 15 -12.75 2.11 5.42
N LEU A 16 -12.15 0.93 5.29
CA LEU A 16 -10.84 0.79 4.66
C LEU A 16 -10.95 0.98 3.14
N HIS A 17 -9.87 1.49 2.56
CA HIS A 17 -9.74 1.63 1.11
C HIS A 17 -9.62 0.26 0.44
N GLU A 18 -10.14 0.17 -0.79
CA GLU A 18 -9.86 -0.96 -1.67
C GLU A 18 -8.39 -0.96 -2.11
N PRO A 19 -7.83 -2.13 -2.51
CA PRO A 19 -6.50 -2.21 -3.08
C PRO A 19 -6.28 -1.21 -4.21
N PHE A 20 -5.07 -0.65 -4.29
CA PHE A 20 -4.65 0.34 -5.30
C PHE A 20 -5.34 1.71 -5.24
N CYS A 21 -6.06 2.04 -4.16
CA CYS A 21 -6.60 3.38 -3.99
C CYS A 21 -5.49 4.44 -3.88
N LEU A 22 -5.51 5.44 -4.77
CA LEU A 22 -4.52 6.53 -4.75
C LEU A 22 -4.74 7.55 -3.63
N LYS A 23 -5.86 7.50 -2.92
CA LYS A 23 -6.11 8.36 -1.74
C LYS A 23 -5.77 7.71 -0.41
N GLU A 24 -5.52 6.40 -0.38
CA GLU A 24 -5.15 5.72 0.85
C GLU A 24 -3.87 6.32 1.41
N ARG A 25 -3.82 6.54 2.73
CA ARG A 25 -2.63 7.07 3.41
C ARG A 25 -1.83 5.95 4.05
N CYS A 26 -0.50 6.03 3.91
CA CYS A 26 0.44 5.14 4.55
C CYS A 26 0.40 5.33 6.08
N PRO A 27 0.21 4.26 6.87
CA PRO A 27 0.16 4.35 8.33
C PRO A 27 1.53 4.57 8.98
N PHE A 28 2.62 4.52 8.21
CA PHE A 28 3.98 4.78 8.69
C PHE A 28 4.37 6.26 8.54
N CYS A 29 4.11 6.87 7.38
CA CYS A 29 4.56 8.24 7.08
C CYS A 29 3.43 9.25 6.81
N GLY A 30 2.19 8.80 6.64
CA GLY A 30 1.02 9.65 6.39
C GLY A 30 0.88 10.21 4.96
N GLN A 31 1.85 9.93 4.08
CA GLN A 31 1.78 10.21 2.63
C GLN A 31 0.82 9.23 1.92
N GLN A 32 0.59 9.39 0.62
CA GLN A 32 -0.21 8.44 -0.16
C GLN A 32 0.49 7.07 -0.20
N LEU A 33 -0.22 6.02 0.18
CA LEU A 33 0.31 4.66 0.29
C LEU A 33 0.95 4.17 -1.02
N PRO A 34 0.34 4.36 -2.21
CA PRO A 34 0.91 3.87 -3.47
C PRO A 34 2.18 4.60 -3.93
N THR A 35 2.52 5.74 -3.31
CA THR A 35 3.66 6.56 -3.73
C THR A 35 4.68 6.76 -2.61
N CYS A 36 4.54 6.02 -1.50
CA CYS A 36 5.46 6.12 -0.39
C CYS A 36 6.57 5.05 -0.49
N ASP A 37 7.75 5.40 -0.02
CA ASP A 37 8.93 4.52 -0.03
C ASP A 37 9.03 3.65 1.24
N CYS A 38 8.01 3.65 2.10
CA CYS A 38 8.04 2.95 3.38
C CYS A 38 8.19 1.43 3.23
N ILE A 39 7.75 0.85 2.11
CA ILE A 39 7.92 -0.59 1.85
C ILE A 39 9.40 -0.99 1.89
N PHE A 40 10.30 -0.15 1.35
CA PHE A 40 11.74 -0.42 1.30
C PHE A 40 12.38 -0.40 2.69
N GLU A 41 11.99 0.56 3.53
CA GLU A 41 12.51 0.71 4.89
C GLU A 41 11.92 -0.33 5.86
N VAL A 42 10.59 -0.50 5.84
CA VAL A 42 9.87 -1.37 6.77
C VAL A 42 10.21 -2.84 6.54
N LEU A 43 10.27 -3.27 5.28
CA LEU A 43 10.66 -4.64 4.96
C LEU A 43 12.18 -4.83 4.88
N SER A 44 12.95 -3.75 5.01
CA SER A 44 14.42 -3.76 4.87
C SER A 44 14.86 -4.45 3.58
N LEU A 45 14.23 -4.07 2.45
CA LEU A 45 14.45 -4.69 1.15
C LEU A 45 15.89 -4.47 0.67
N SER A 46 16.48 -5.52 0.08
CA SER A 46 17.76 -5.44 -0.63
C SER A 46 17.65 -4.60 -1.91
N ASP A 47 18.77 -4.20 -2.50
CA ASP A 47 18.76 -3.46 -3.77
C ASP A 47 18.06 -4.23 -4.91
N ASP A 48 18.23 -5.55 -4.96
CA ASP A 48 17.55 -6.42 -5.93
C ASP A 48 16.02 -6.45 -5.68
N GLU A 49 15.59 -6.58 -4.41
CA GLU A 49 14.16 -6.57 -4.07
C GLU A 49 13.52 -5.20 -4.32
N ARG A 50 14.27 -4.11 -4.09
CA ARG A 50 13.82 -2.75 -4.40
C ARG A 50 13.54 -2.59 -5.88
N GLN A 51 14.46 -3.03 -6.73
CA GLN A 51 14.29 -2.95 -8.18
C GLN A 51 13.04 -3.71 -8.64
N LEU A 52 12.79 -4.90 -8.09
CA LEU A 52 11.59 -5.68 -8.43
C LEU A 52 10.28 -4.97 -8.02
N VAL A 53 10.27 -4.29 -6.88
CA VAL A 53 9.11 -3.50 -6.44
C VAL A 53 8.93 -2.25 -7.30
N GLU A 54 10.01 -1.59 -7.71
CA GLU A 54 9.95 -0.41 -8.59
C GLU A 54 9.46 -0.77 -9.99
N GLU A 55 9.91 -1.91 -10.53
CA GLU A 55 9.48 -2.40 -11.84
C GLU A 55 8.03 -2.90 -11.81
N TYR A 56 7.60 -3.49 -10.68
CA TYR A 56 6.24 -3.99 -10.43
C TYR A 56 5.64 -4.75 -11.63
N GLU A 57 6.38 -5.70 -12.21
CA GLU A 57 5.96 -6.38 -13.45
C GLU A 57 4.84 -7.42 -13.22
N ASP A 58 5.06 -8.36 -12.31
CA ASP A 58 4.13 -9.46 -12.01
C ASP A 58 4.15 -9.80 -10.52
N ASP A 59 3.14 -9.31 -9.79
CA ASP A 59 2.96 -9.54 -8.35
C ASP A 59 2.33 -10.90 -8.01
N SER A 60 2.10 -11.75 -9.02
CA SER A 60 1.60 -13.12 -8.85
C SER A 60 2.71 -14.17 -8.71
N VAL A 61 3.97 -13.79 -8.97
CA VAL A 61 5.14 -14.67 -8.93
C VAL A 61 6.19 -14.21 -7.93
N ASP A 62 7.00 -15.14 -7.44
CA ASP A 62 8.10 -14.83 -6.54
C ASP A 62 9.27 -14.16 -7.29
N PRO A 63 9.98 -13.22 -6.63
CA PRO A 63 9.84 -12.86 -5.21
C PRO A 63 8.85 -11.71 -4.95
N LEU A 64 8.33 -11.04 -6.00
CA LEU A 64 7.47 -9.85 -5.86
C LEU A 64 6.17 -10.17 -5.10
N LYS A 65 5.55 -11.32 -5.38
CA LYS A 65 4.39 -11.82 -4.63
C LYS A 65 4.64 -11.83 -3.13
N SER A 66 5.73 -12.48 -2.70
CA SER A 66 6.09 -12.58 -1.28
C SER A 66 6.41 -11.21 -0.66
N ILE A 67 7.01 -10.29 -1.43
CA ILE A 67 7.22 -8.91 -0.98
C ILE A 67 5.88 -8.20 -0.74
N CYS A 68 4.94 -8.29 -1.68
CA CYS A 68 3.59 -7.71 -1.55
C CYS A 68 2.84 -8.30 -0.35
N GLU A 69 2.86 -9.63 -0.17
CA GLU A 69 2.23 -10.30 0.98
C GLU A 69 2.81 -9.82 2.32
N ARG A 70 4.15 -9.71 2.43
CA ARG A 70 4.82 -9.15 3.61
C ARG A 70 4.42 -7.69 3.85
N TRP A 71 4.30 -6.91 2.78
CA TRP A 71 3.91 -5.51 2.89
C TRP A 71 2.48 -5.34 3.39
N PHE A 72 1.53 -6.08 2.83
CA PHE A 72 0.14 -6.08 3.32
C PHE A 72 0.05 -6.51 4.78
N ALA A 73 0.80 -7.54 5.18
CA ALA A 73 0.85 -7.97 6.59
C ALA A 73 1.39 -6.86 7.51
N ALA A 74 2.41 -6.11 7.07
CA ALA A 74 2.95 -4.99 7.84
C ALA A 74 1.95 -3.83 7.96
N LEU A 75 1.19 -3.53 6.91
CA LEU A 75 0.13 -2.52 6.92
C LEU A 75 -1.00 -2.89 7.89
N GLU A 76 -1.48 -4.14 7.83
CA GLU A 76 -2.50 -4.66 8.74
C GLU A 76 -2.02 -4.64 10.19
N ALA A 77 -0.78 -5.07 10.45
CA ALA A 77 -0.20 -5.07 11.79
C ALA A 77 -0.02 -3.64 12.36
N LYS A 78 0.29 -2.66 11.50
CA LYS A 78 0.38 -1.26 11.88
C LYS A 78 -0.99 -0.63 12.14
N GLY A 79 -2.02 -1.11 11.44
CA GLY A 79 -3.37 -0.56 11.39
C GLY A 79 -3.52 0.41 10.22
N ARG A 80 -4.23 -0.03 9.18
CA ARG A 80 -4.56 0.82 8.03
C ARG A 80 -5.46 1.99 8.45
N ILE A 81 -5.34 3.11 7.76
CA ILE A 81 -6.09 4.33 8.05
C ILE A 81 -7.41 4.31 7.26
N PRO A 82 -8.58 4.34 7.93
CA PRO A 82 -9.87 4.45 7.25
C PRO A 82 -10.07 5.82 6.57
N TRP A 83 -11.01 5.88 5.62
CA TRP A 83 -11.43 7.11 4.92
C TRP A 83 -12.25 8.06 5.81
#